data_AF-A0A920EZS5-F1
#
_entry.id   AF-A0A920EZS5-F1
#
_cell.length_a   1.000
_cell.length_b   1.000
_cell.length_c   1.000
_cell.angle_alpha   90.00
_cell.angle_beta   90.00
_cell.angle_gamma   90.00
#
_symmetry.space_group_name_H-M   'P 1'
#
loop_
_entity.id
_entity.type
_entity.pdbx_description
1 polymer ?
#
loop_
_entity_poly.entity_id
_entity_poly.type
_entity_poly.pdbx_seq_one_letter_code
_entity_poly.pdbx_strand_id
1 'polypeptide(L)'
;MQAIWAVLLLEATNYIEHYGLLRSKNKSGKYESVSYKHSWNSNHVISNWILFHLPWHSHHHKSMNKAFHELEPIDNAPQMPFGYPAMIVIAFFPFVFIPLMERQLKLYQEERRK
;
A
#
# COMPACT_ATOMS: atom_id res chain seq x y z
N MET A 1 23.09 -6.93 13.57
CA MET A 1 22.22 -7.91 12.89
C MET A 1 20.74 -7.49 12.90
N GLN A 2 20.13 -7.18 14.04
CA GLN A 2 18.71 -6.79 14.12
C GLN A 2 18.37 -5.53 13.28
N ALA A 3 19.24 -4.52 13.25
CA ALA A 3 19.02 -3.29 12.49
C ALA A 3 18.90 -3.52 10.97
N ILE A 4 19.64 -4.49 10.42
CA ILE A 4 19.58 -4.84 8.98
C ILE A 4 18.19 -5.38 8.66
N TRP A 5 17.69 -6.30 9.49
CA TRP A 5 16.34 -6.84 9.33
C TRP A 5 15.26 -5.77 9.45
N ALA A 6 15.41 -4.82 10.37
CA ALA A 6 14.46 -3.71 10.52
C ALA A 6 14.43 -2.83 9.26
N VAL A 7 15.60 -2.49 8.70
CA VAL A 7 15.70 -1.71 7.46
C VAL A 7 15.10 -2.48 6.28
N LEU A 8 15.44 -3.76 6.12
CA LEU A 8 14.90 -4.58 5.03
C LEU A 8 13.37 -4.71 5.09
N LEU A 9 12.80 -4.89 6.28
CA LEU A 9 11.35 -4.95 6.47
C LEU A 9 10.69 -3.62 6.15
N LEU A 10 11.28 -2.50 6.59
CA LEU A 10 10.77 -1.16 6.30
C LEU A 10 10.77 -0.88 4.79
N GLU A 11 11.89 -1.14 4.12
CA GLU A 11 12.04 -0.91 2.68
C GLU A 11 11.14 -1.83 1.85
N ALA A 12 11.05 -3.11 2.21
CA ALA A 12 10.14 -4.05 1.53
C ALA A 12 8.69 -3.59 1.64
N THR A 13 8.27 -3.18 2.84
CA THR A 13 6.91 -2.66 3.09
C THR A 13 6.64 -1.40 2.27
N ASN A 14 7.55 -0.41 2.32
CA ASN A 14 7.44 0.81 1.52
C ASN A 14 7.35 0.53 0.03
N TYR A 15 8.18 -0.39 -0.47
CA TYR A 15 8.21 -0.78 -1.87
C TYR A 15 6.88 -1.39 -2.31
N ILE A 16 6.32 -2.29 -1.50
CA ILE A 16 5.03 -2.94 -1.78
C ILE A 16 3.90 -1.90 -1.79
N GLU A 17 3.83 -1.05 -0.76
CA GLU A 17 2.75 -0.07 -0.60
C GLU A 17 2.70 0.95 -1.74
N HIS A 18 3.86 1.32 -2.30
CA HIS A 18 3.94 2.36 -3.33
C HIS A 18 4.20 1.83 -4.74
N TYR A 19 4.14 0.52 -4.96
CA TYR A 19 4.45 -0.06 -6.26
C TYR A 19 3.45 0.37 -7.35
N GLY A 20 3.95 1.00 -8.41
CA GLY A 20 3.20 1.23 -9.66
C GLY A 20 2.05 2.25 -9.60
N LEU A 21 1.73 2.80 -8.43
CA LEU A 21 0.69 3.82 -8.27
C LEU A 21 1.25 5.20 -8.62
N LEU A 22 0.61 5.87 -9.58
CA LEU A 22 1.02 7.18 -10.07
C LEU A 22 -0.01 8.24 -9.72
N ARG A 23 0.49 9.46 -9.43
CA ARG A 23 -0.33 10.65 -9.21
C ARG A 23 -0.68 11.30 -10.54
N SER A 24 -1.94 11.65 -10.74
CA SER A 24 -2.38 12.41 -11.89
C SER A 24 -2.01 13.90 -11.75
N LYS A 25 -1.71 14.54 -12.88
CA LYS A 25 -1.52 16.00 -12.96
C LYS A 25 -2.84 16.64 -13.38
N ASN A 26 -3.19 17.75 -12.72
CA ASN A 26 -4.31 18.57 -13.15
C ASN A 26 -3.98 19.33 -14.46
N LYS A 27 -4.98 19.97 -15.07
CA LYS A 27 -4.82 20.79 -16.29
C LYS A 27 -3.80 21.92 -16.14
N SER A 28 -3.49 22.31 -14.91
CA SER A 28 -2.51 23.34 -14.56
C SER A 28 -1.10 22.78 -14.27
N GLY A 29 -0.87 21.48 -14.48
CA GLY A 29 0.43 20.82 -14.28
C GLY A 29 0.77 20.46 -12.82
N LYS A 30 -0.10 20.77 -11.86
CA LYS A 30 0.09 20.42 -10.43
C LYS A 30 -0.41 19.01 -10.16
N TYR A 31 0.37 18.21 -9.43
CA TYR A 31 -0.04 16.88 -9.00
C TYR A 31 -1.22 16.94 -8.01
N GLU A 32 -2.12 15.98 -8.10
CA GLU A 32 -3.19 15.78 -7.12
C GLU A 32 -2.63 15.57 -5.70
N SER A 33 -3.32 16.03 -4.67
CA SER A 33 -2.90 15.81 -3.28
C SER A 33 -2.77 14.33 -2.95
N VAL A 34 -1.81 13.97 -2.09
CA VAL A 34 -1.66 12.59 -1.61
C VAL A 34 -2.96 12.16 -0.91
N SER A 35 -3.38 10.94 -1.19
CA SER A 35 -4.67 10.38 -0.76
C SER A 35 -4.55 8.86 -0.70
N TYR A 36 -5.54 8.19 -0.11
CA TYR A 36 -5.64 6.74 0.04
C TYR A 36 -5.51 5.94 -1.27
N LYS A 37 -5.67 6.60 -2.43
CA LYS A 37 -5.52 6.00 -3.76
C LYS A 37 -4.07 5.79 -4.20
N HIS A 38 -3.10 6.26 -3.42
CA HIS A 38 -1.67 6.28 -3.77
C HIS A 38 -0.83 5.29 -2.96
N SER A 39 -1.49 4.44 -2.17
CA SER A 39 -0.87 3.36 -1.41
C SER A 39 -1.74 2.12 -1.47
N TRP A 40 -1.12 0.96 -1.68
CA TRP A 40 -1.78 -0.33 -1.53
C TRP A 40 -2.08 -0.61 -0.06
N ASN A 41 -3.29 -1.09 0.22
CA ASN A 41 -3.79 -1.45 1.54
C ASN A 41 -3.96 -2.97 1.65
N SER A 42 -3.98 -3.53 2.86
CA SER A 42 -4.30 -4.93 3.11
C SER A 42 -5.28 -5.03 4.28
N ASN A 43 -6.50 -5.50 4.00
CA ASN A 43 -7.51 -5.74 5.03
C ASN A 43 -7.33 -7.09 5.79
N HIS A 44 -6.19 -7.78 5.64
CA HIS A 44 -5.96 -9.06 6.31
C HIS A 44 -5.61 -8.90 7.80
N VAL A 45 -6.54 -9.32 8.66
CA VAL A 45 -6.47 -9.23 10.14
C VAL A 45 -5.15 -9.76 10.75
N ILE A 46 -4.57 -10.83 10.21
CA ILE A 46 -3.30 -11.40 10.71
C ILE A 46 -2.11 -10.47 10.43
N SER A 47 -2.13 -9.76 9.29
CA SER A 47 -1.12 -8.75 8.95
C SER A 47 -1.26 -7.51 9.83
N ASN A 48 -2.50 -7.13 10.15
CA ASN A 48 -2.80 -6.03 11.07
C ASN A 48 -2.26 -6.29 12.47
N TRP A 49 -2.33 -7.55 12.95
CA TRP A 49 -1.81 -7.89 14.27
C TRP A 49 -0.28 -7.97 14.31
N ILE A 50 0.37 -8.54 13.29
CA ILE A 50 1.83 -8.69 13.25
C ILE A 50 2.55 -7.35 13.02
N LEU A 51 1.95 -6.43 12.26
CA LEU A 51 2.54 -5.12 11.93
C LEU A 51 1.89 -3.96 12.68
N PHE A 52 1.21 -4.19 13.80
CA PHE A 52 0.58 -3.12 14.60
C PHE A 52 -0.33 -2.17 13.78
N HIS A 53 -1.26 -2.71 12.99
CA HIS A 53 -2.20 -1.99 12.14
C HIS A 53 -1.57 -1.08 11.07
N LEU A 54 -0.34 -1.35 10.63
CA LEU A 54 0.30 -0.69 9.49
C LEU A 54 -0.60 -0.44 8.25
N PRO A 55 -1.51 -1.34 7.83
CA PRO A 55 -2.42 -1.05 6.70
C PRO A 55 -3.31 0.19 6.86
N TRP A 56 -3.43 0.75 8.06
CA TRP A 56 -4.12 2.02 8.28
C TRP A 56 -3.31 3.23 7.73
N HIS A 57 -2.12 3.00 7.14
CA HIS A 57 -1.26 4.01 6.50
C HIS A 57 -2.00 4.89 5.50
N SER A 58 -2.91 4.32 4.70
CA SER A 58 -3.73 5.06 3.73
C SER A 58 -4.66 6.09 4.40
N HIS A 59 -5.19 5.79 5.58
CA HIS A 59 -6.00 6.72 6.36
C HIS A 59 -5.12 7.71 7.14
N HIS A 60 -3.96 7.28 7.64
CA HIS A 60 -2.97 8.17 8.25
C HIS A 60 -2.48 9.26 7.28
N HIS A 61 -2.18 8.92 6.01
CA HIS A 61 -1.85 9.92 4.99
C HIS A 61 -2.99 10.90 4.68
N LYS A 62 -4.25 10.46 4.82
CA LYS A 62 -5.44 11.33 4.67
C LYS A 62 -5.67 12.22 5.90
N SER A 63 -5.29 11.77 7.10
CA SER A 63 -5.58 12.44 8.37
C SER A 63 -4.41 12.26 9.33
N MET A 64 -3.29 12.91 9.04
CA MET A 64 -2.04 12.82 9.82
C MET A 64 -2.21 13.17 11.31
N ASN A 65 -3.26 13.92 11.66
CA ASN A 65 -3.55 14.39 13.02
C ASN A 65 -4.53 13.50 13.81
N LYS A 66 -5.02 12.38 13.27
CA LYS A 66 -5.94 11.50 13.99
C LYS A 66 -5.20 10.46 14.83
N ALA A 67 -5.73 10.18 16.01
CA ALA A 67 -5.16 9.19 16.91
C ALA A 67 -5.31 7.77 16.32
N PHE A 68 -4.35 6.90 16.65
CA PHE A 68 -4.21 5.55 16.08
C PHE A 68 -5.49 4.70 16.15
N HIS A 69 -6.34 4.92 17.16
CA HIS A 69 -7.60 4.17 17.38
C HIS A 69 -8.77 4.64 16.52
N GLU A 70 -8.65 5.74 15.78
CA GLU A 70 -9.71 6.31 14.94
C GLU A 70 -9.55 6.05 13.43
N LEU A 71 -8.55 5.27 13.00
CA LEU A 71 -8.35 5.02 11.57
C LEU A 71 -9.33 3.92 11.13
N GLU A 72 -10.10 4.16 10.08
CA GLU A 72 -11.02 3.15 9.55
C GLU A 72 -10.49 2.56 8.24
N PRO A 73 -10.79 1.28 7.94
CA PRO A 73 -10.55 0.72 6.61
C PRO A 73 -11.24 1.59 5.57
N ILE A 74 -10.49 2.15 4.63
CA ILE A 74 -11.06 2.90 3.52
C ILE A 74 -11.45 1.90 2.42
N ASP A 75 -12.74 1.67 2.24
CA ASP A 75 -13.30 0.68 1.31
C ASP A 75 -12.88 0.90 -0.16
N ASN A 76 -12.50 2.13 -0.53
CA ASN A 76 -12.11 2.49 -1.91
C ASN A 76 -10.57 2.58 -2.12
N ALA A 77 -9.76 2.09 -1.19
CA ALA A 77 -8.30 2.06 -1.34
C ALA A 77 -7.85 0.87 -2.21
N PRO A 78 -6.75 1.00 -2.98
CA PRO A 78 -6.17 -0.12 -3.71
C PRO A 78 -5.85 -1.24 -2.73
N GLN A 79 -6.29 -2.47 -3.00
CA GLN A 79 -6.03 -3.62 -2.11
C GLN A 79 -4.91 -4.50 -2.68
N MET A 80 -4.00 -4.94 -1.83
CA MET A 80 -3.00 -5.94 -2.15
C MET A 80 -3.67 -7.31 -2.39
N PRO A 81 -3.06 -8.18 -3.21
CA PRO A 81 -3.61 -9.50 -3.48
C PRO A 81 -3.51 -10.45 -2.26
N PHE A 82 -2.56 -10.19 -1.36
CA PHE A 82 -2.32 -10.97 -0.14
C PHE A 82 -1.96 -10.05 1.03
N GLY A 83 -1.91 -10.61 2.25
CA GLY A 83 -1.45 -9.90 3.44
C GLY A 83 0.05 -9.61 3.44
N TYR A 84 0.49 -8.66 4.28
CA TYR A 84 1.87 -8.19 4.32
C TYR A 84 2.93 -9.29 4.49
N PRO A 85 2.80 -10.30 5.37
CA PRO A 85 3.83 -11.33 5.49
C PRO A 85 4.09 -12.06 4.17
N ALA A 86 3.02 -12.38 3.43
CA ALA A 86 3.13 -13.01 2.13
C ALA A 86 3.76 -12.04 1.11
N MET A 87 3.27 -10.79 1.07
CA MET A 87 3.78 -9.78 0.15
C MET A 87 5.25 -9.43 0.38
N ILE A 88 5.71 -9.37 1.64
CA ILE A 88 7.11 -9.15 2.02
C ILE A 88 7.98 -10.27 1.46
N VAL A 89 7.61 -11.53 1.65
CA VAL A 89 8.37 -12.66 1.09
C VAL A 89 8.39 -12.58 -0.44
N ILE A 90 7.24 -12.33 -1.07
CA ILE A 90 7.12 -12.25 -2.53
C ILE A 90 7.95 -11.08 -3.10
N ALA A 91 8.05 -9.95 -2.40
CA ALA A 91 8.80 -8.77 -2.86
C ALA A 91 10.30 -9.02 -3.06
N PHE A 92 10.89 -10.00 -2.37
CA PHE A 92 12.28 -10.41 -2.60
C PHE A 92 12.46 -11.25 -3.89
N PHE A 93 11.37 -11.67 -4.55
CA PHE A 93 11.38 -12.46 -5.78
C PHE A 93 10.72 -11.68 -6.93
N PRO A 94 11.45 -10.81 -7.65
CA PRO A 94 10.89 -9.88 -8.62
C PRO A 94 10.14 -10.57 -9.78
N PHE A 95 10.56 -11.77 -10.17
CA PHE A 95 9.90 -12.55 -11.23
C PHE A 95 8.49 -13.04 -10.86
N VAL A 96 8.16 -13.10 -9.56
CA VAL A 96 6.80 -13.37 -9.07
C VAL A 96 6.08 -12.07 -8.76
N PHE A 97 6.76 -11.14 -8.09
CA PHE A 97 6.18 -9.89 -7.62
C PHE A 97 5.69 -8.98 -8.75
N ILE A 98 6.52 -8.76 -9.78
CA ILE A 98 6.21 -7.84 -10.88
C ILE A 98 4.95 -8.29 -11.63
N PRO A 99 4.83 -9.53 -12.15
CA PRO A 99 3.62 -9.97 -12.83
C PRO A 99 2.36 -9.93 -11.95
N LEU A 100 2.50 -10.28 -10.66
CA LEU A 100 1.40 -10.27 -9.70
C LEU A 100 0.86 -8.84 -9.50
N MET A 101 1.76 -7.89 -9.24
CA MET A 101 1.39 -6.50 -8.99
C MET A 101 0.95 -5.78 -10.26
N GLU A 102 1.51 -6.11 -11.43
CA GLU A 102 1.01 -5.60 -12.72
C GLU A 102 -0.44 -6.03 -12.97
N ARG A 103 -0.78 -7.29 -12.66
CA ARG A 103 -2.16 -7.78 -12.76
C ARG A 103 -3.07 -7.01 -11.81
N GLN A 104 -2.64 -6.82 -10.57
CA GLN A 104 -3.44 -6.09 -9.58
C GLN A 104 -3.62 -4.61 -9.96
N LEU A 105 -2.57 -3.97 -10.47
CA LEU A 105 -2.60 -2.58 -10.95
C LEU A 105 -3.60 -2.41 -12.11
N LYS A 106 -3.64 -3.36 -13.06
CA LYS A 106 -4.62 -3.35 -14.15
C LYS A 106 -6.05 -3.44 -13.64
N LEU A 107 -6.33 -4.37 -12.73
CA LEU A 107 -7.66 -4.52 -12.12
C LEU A 107 -8.10 -3.23 -11.41
N TYR A 108 -7.21 -2.63 -10.63
CA TYR A 108 -7.48 -1.37 -9.94
C TYR A 108 -7.74 -0.20 -10.91
N GLN A 109 -6.98 -0.11 -11.99
CA GLN A 109 -7.18 0.92 -13.02
C GLN A 109 -8.51 0.75 -13.76
N GLU A 110 -8.93 -0.49 -14.04
CA GLU A 110 -10.23 -0.80 -14.65
C GLU A 110 -11.40 -0.44 -13.73
N GLU A 111 -11.30 -0.77 -12.44
CA GLU A 111 -12.29 -0.40 -11.44
C GLU A 111 -12.45 1.12 -11.31
N ARG A 112 -11.34 1.87 -11.35
CA ARG A 112 -11.35 3.35 -11.32
C ARG A 112 -11.95 4.01 -12.57
N ARG A 113 -12.05 3.29 -13.69
CA ARG A 113 -12.61 3.82 -14.96
C ARG A 113 -14.12 3.64 -15.06
N LYS A 114 -14.71 2.74 -14.26
CA LYS A 114 -16.16 2.55 -14.16
C LYS A 114 -16.78 3.64 -13.29
#